data_AF-A0A6B3F698-F1
#
_entry.id   AF-A0A6B3F698-F1
#
_cell.length_a   1.000
_cell.length_b   1.000
_cell.length_c   1.000
_cell.angle_alpha   90.00
_cell.angle_beta   90.00
_cell.angle_gamma   90.00
#
_symmetry.space_group_name_H-M   'P 1'
#
loop_
_entity.id
_entity.type
_entity.pdbx_description
1 polymer ?
#
loop_
_entity_poly.entity_id
_entity_poly.type
_entity_poly.pdbx_seq_one_letter_code
_entity_poly.pdbx_strand_id
1 'polypeptide(L)'
;MRQFLSLHLLETLVAVLPVRDENGMPKSLVYGGVERHMITSQARRRAERIHARNRANSGQGSLAGQATGVRTREWALLAGRQLERSHGWDGEEAVQLTRSVLEAVGLKFGAPDKPTVANRTKVLVFAHSDTDERIAAHIEENAEALREWGKAYADAQAAAAKKKSVRGKKAAEEAEAPVS
;
A
#
# COMPACT_ATOMS: atom_id res chain seq x y z
N MET A 1 -7.33 4.66 39.10
CA MET A 1 -6.82 4.66 37.70
C MET A 1 -7.81 5.43 36.83
N ARG A 2 -7.37 6.33 35.94
CA ARG A 2 -8.26 7.01 34.98
C ARG A 2 -8.12 6.35 33.60
N GLN A 3 -9.23 5.96 33.00
CA GLN A 3 -9.25 5.28 31.69
C GLN A 3 -9.15 6.24 30.50
N PHE A 4 -9.52 7.50 30.71
CA PHE A 4 -9.60 8.50 29.65
C PHE A 4 -8.64 9.65 29.92
N LEU A 5 -7.90 10.01 28.86
CA LEU A 5 -7.06 11.20 28.81
C LEU A 5 -7.65 12.15 27.75
N SER A 6 -8.18 13.29 28.20
CA SER A 6 -8.65 14.36 27.32
C SER A 6 -7.55 15.38 27.11
N LEU A 7 -7.20 15.65 25.85
CA LEU A 7 -6.20 16.65 25.48
C LEU A 7 -6.90 17.80 24.74
N HIS A 8 -6.73 19.02 25.25
CA HIS A 8 -7.26 20.24 24.63
C HIS A 8 -6.09 21.16 24.29
N LEU A 9 -6.11 21.71 23.08
CA LEU A 9 -5.06 22.60 22.58
C LEU A 9 -5.71 23.79 21.88
N LEU A 10 -5.21 24.99 22.20
CA LEU A 10 -5.44 26.20 21.42
C LEU A 10 -4.13 26.57 20.75
N GLU A 11 -4.16 26.68 19.42
CA GLU A 11 -2.97 26.92 18.59
C GLU A 11 -3.31 28.01 17.58
N THR A 12 -2.44 29.01 17.48
CA THR A 12 -2.57 30.10 16.50
C THR A 12 -1.63 29.84 15.34
N LEU A 13 -2.15 29.96 14.12
CA LEU A 13 -1.43 29.78 12.88
C LEU A 13 -1.59 31.05 12.04
N VAL A 14 -0.48 31.58 11.51
CA VAL A 14 -0.46 32.87 10.80
C VAL A 14 0.15 32.68 9.41
N ALA A 15 -0.52 33.23 8.38
CA ALA A 15 -0.05 33.20 6.98
C ALA A 15 0.26 31.77 6.45
N VAL A 16 -0.51 30.76 6.88
CA VAL A 16 -0.36 29.36 6.44
C VAL A 16 -1.66 28.78 5.90
N LEU A 17 -1.54 27.78 5.03
CA LEU A 17 -2.66 27.07 4.40
C LEU A 17 -2.52 25.55 4.59
N PRO A 18 -2.73 25.03 5.82
CA PRO A 18 -2.42 23.64 6.18
C PRO A 18 -3.30 22.61 5.49
N VAL A 19 -4.53 22.97 5.13
CA VAL A 19 -5.47 22.10 4.42
C VAL A 19 -6.17 22.89 3.32
N ARG A 20 -6.16 22.34 2.11
CA ARG A 20 -6.83 22.88 0.93
C ARG A 20 -8.04 22.05 0.54
N ASP A 21 -9.02 22.68 -0.07
CA ASP A 21 -10.11 22.00 -0.77
C ASP A 21 -9.73 21.69 -2.24
N GLU A 22 -10.70 21.22 -3.01
CA GLU A 22 -10.54 20.85 -4.42
C GLU A 22 -10.21 22.05 -5.33
N ASN A 23 -10.55 23.26 -4.89
CA ASN A 23 -10.28 24.51 -5.60
C ASN A 23 -8.98 25.19 -5.12
N GLY A 24 -8.25 24.57 -4.20
CA GLY A 24 -7.01 25.11 -3.63
C GLY A 24 -7.23 26.16 -2.53
N MET A 25 -8.47 26.38 -2.11
CA MET A 25 -8.86 27.34 -1.07
C MET A 25 -8.75 26.72 0.34
N PRO A 26 -8.70 27.52 1.41
CA PRO A 26 -8.73 27.00 2.76
C PRO A 26 -9.99 26.17 2.98
N LYS A 27 -9.82 24.93 3.44
CA LYS A 27 -10.98 24.12 3.79
C LYS A 27 -11.70 24.76 4.97
N SER A 28 -13.00 25.03 4.84
CA SER A 28 -13.80 25.71 5.86
C SER A 28 -14.97 24.88 6.39
N LEU A 29 -15.53 25.32 7.51
CA LEU A 29 -16.76 24.80 8.12
C LEU A 29 -17.51 25.95 8.80
N VAL A 30 -18.84 25.85 8.92
CA VAL A 30 -19.66 26.81 9.69
C VAL A 30 -19.85 26.28 11.12
N TYR A 31 -19.50 27.08 12.12
CA TYR A 31 -19.71 26.74 13.53
C TYR A 31 -20.19 27.97 14.31
N GLY A 32 -21.37 27.85 14.92
CA GLY A 32 -22.04 28.96 15.60
C GLY A 32 -22.45 30.07 14.64
N GLY A 33 -22.85 29.73 13.40
CA GLY A 33 -23.29 30.69 12.38
C GLY A 33 -22.16 31.46 11.67
N VAL A 34 -20.89 31.21 12.02
CA VAL A 34 -19.73 31.88 11.43
C VAL A 34 -18.84 30.87 10.72
N GLU A 35 -18.33 31.25 9.55
CA GLU A 35 -17.34 30.45 8.81
C GLU A 35 -16.00 30.44 9.54
N ARG A 36 -15.39 29.25 9.63
CA ARG A 36 -14.07 29.03 10.23
C ARG A 36 -13.23 28.14 9.32
N HIS A 37 -11.95 28.44 9.22
CA HIS A 37 -11.01 27.54 8.55
C HIS A 37 -10.75 26.30 9.42
N MET A 38 -10.64 25.16 8.74
CA MET A 38 -10.57 23.85 9.35
C MET A 38 -9.25 23.15 9.02
N ILE A 39 -8.62 22.59 10.06
CA ILE A 39 -7.64 21.52 9.88
C ILE A 39 -8.37 20.20 10.11
N THR A 40 -8.47 19.37 9.06
CA THR A 40 -9.18 18.10 9.18
C THR A 40 -8.48 17.14 10.14
N SER A 41 -9.27 16.31 10.82
CA SER A 41 -8.74 15.27 11.72
C SER A 41 -7.78 14.32 11.01
N GLN A 42 -8.03 14.03 9.73
CA GLN A 42 -7.17 13.19 8.89
C GLN A 42 -5.80 13.83 8.64
N ALA A 43 -5.77 15.14 8.33
CA ALA A 43 -4.54 15.89 8.13
C ALA A 43 -3.70 15.91 9.41
N ARG A 44 -4.32 16.25 10.56
CA ARG A 44 -3.64 16.28 11.86
C ARG A 44 -3.12 14.90 12.28
N ARG A 45 -3.95 13.85 12.23
CA ARG A 45 -3.51 12.46 12.52
C ARG A 45 -2.39 11.99 11.61
N ARG A 46 -2.38 12.41 10.33
CA ARG A 46 -1.31 12.07 9.39
C ARG A 46 -0.01 12.78 9.78
N ALA A 47 -0.06 14.08 10.06
CA ALA A 47 1.10 14.86 10.47
C ALA A 47 1.72 14.28 11.76
N GLU A 48 0.91 14.02 12.78
CA GLU A 48 1.33 13.42 14.05
C GLU A 48 1.96 12.04 13.85
N ARG A 49 1.32 11.16 13.06
CA ARG A 49 1.85 9.82 12.77
C ARG A 49 3.18 9.85 12.03
N ILE A 50 3.34 10.73 11.04
CA ILE A 50 4.62 10.86 10.33
C ILE A 50 5.68 11.42 11.28
N HIS A 51 5.35 12.46 12.04
CA HIS A 51 6.28 13.08 12.97
C HIS A 51 6.77 12.07 14.02
N ALA A 52 5.84 11.36 14.67
CA ALA A 52 6.15 10.33 15.65
C ALA A 52 7.00 9.19 15.05
N ARG A 53 6.64 8.72 13.84
CA ARG A 53 7.42 7.71 13.11
C ARG A 53 8.84 8.18 12.82
N ASN A 54 8.99 9.37 12.22
CA ASN A 54 10.30 9.85 11.80
C ASN A 54 11.22 10.03 13.00
N ARG A 55 10.67 10.50 14.13
CA ARG A 55 11.39 10.57 15.40
C ARG A 55 11.76 9.20 15.96
N ALA A 56 10.83 8.25 15.97
CA ALA A 56 11.11 6.89 16.42
C ALA A 56 12.24 6.25 15.59
N ASN A 57 12.15 6.37 14.25
CA ASN A 57 13.15 5.86 13.31
C ASN A 57 14.51 6.56 13.44
N SER A 58 14.56 7.82 13.90
CA SER A 58 15.80 8.54 14.18
C SER A 58 16.33 8.32 15.60
N GLY A 59 15.76 7.38 16.36
CA GLY A 59 16.17 7.09 17.74
C GLY A 59 15.79 8.18 18.74
N GLN A 60 14.80 9.03 18.42
CA GLN A 60 14.40 10.17 19.24
C GLN A 60 13.02 10.00 19.89
N GLY A 61 12.91 10.40 21.16
CA GLY A 61 11.65 10.44 21.90
C GLY A 61 11.24 9.10 22.49
N SER A 62 10.05 9.06 23.11
CA SER A 62 9.56 7.90 23.88
C SER A 62 9.29 6.64 23.04
N LEU A 63 9.20 6.79 21.72
CA LEU A 63 9.01 5.69 20.78
C LEU A 63 10.32 5.27 20.09
N ALA A 64 11.47 5.80 20.50
CA ALA A 64 12.77 5.35 19.99
C ALA A 64 12.95 3.84 20.21
N GLY A 65 13.41 3.13 19.19
CA GLY A 65 13.53 1.66 19.21
C GLY A 65 12.19 0.91 19.15
N GLN A 66 11.06 1.62 19.12
CA GLN A 66 9.76 1.01 18.82
C GLN A 66 9.57 1.04 17.31
N ALA A 67 9.34 -0.13 16.74
CA ALA A 67 9.07 -0.22 15.32
C ALA A 67 7.67 0.30 14.99
N THR A 68 7.56 1.00 13.87
CA THR A 68 6.31 1.64 13.44
C THR A 68 5.79 1.00 12.18
N GLY A 69 4.47 0.84 12.06
CA GLY A 69 3.91 0.25 10.86
C GLY A 69 4.00 1.15 9.63
N VAL A 70 4.19 0.55 8.45
CA VAL A 70 4.15 1.17 7.13
C VAL A 70 2.83 0.81 6.46
N ARG A 71 2.16 1.81 5.88
CA ARG A 71 0.90 1.63 5.13
C ARG A 71 1.17 1.88 3.65
N THR A 72 1.22 0.81 2.86
CA THR A 72 1.58 0.91 1.43
C THR A 72 0.86 -0.15 0.58
N ARG A 73 0.87 0.07 -0.73
CA ARG A 73 0.42 -0.92 -1.75
C ARG A 73 1.61 -1.60 -2.43
N GLU A 74 2.82 -1.25 -2.04
CA GLU A 74 4.06 -1.53 -2.76
C GLU A 74 4.92 -2.61 -2.09
N TRP A 75 4.33 -3.48 -1.28
CA TRP A 75 5.09 -4.51 -0.55
C TRP A 75 5.90 -5.43 -1.48
N ALA A 76 5.37 -5.77 -2.66
CA ALA A 76 6.11 -6.54 -3.66
C ALA A 76 7.37 -5.81 -4.16
N LEU A 77 7.28 -4.49 -4.36
CA LEU A 77 8.39 -3.67 -4.82
C LEU A 77 9.42 -3.43 -3.71
N LEU A 78 8.96 -3.27 -2.47
CA LEU A 78 9.84 -3.06 -1.32
C LEU A 78 10.66 -4.32 -1.02
N ALA A 79 9.99 -5.46 -0.88
CA ALA A 79 10.68 -6.73 -0.62
C ALA A 79 11.52 -7.19 -1.83
N GLY A 80 11.06 -6.98 -3.06
CA GLY A 80 11.88 -7.26 -4.26
C GLY A 80 13.17 -6.44 -4.31
N ARG A 81 13.11 -5.12 -3.99
CA ARG A 81 14.32 -4.30 -3.85
C ARG A 81 15.22 -4.76 -2.71
N GLN A 82 14.64 -5.29 -1.63
CA GLN A 82 15.41 -5.82 -0.52
C GLN A 82 16.15 -7.09 -0.90
N LEU A 83 15.53 -8.00 -1.66
CA LEU A 83 16.18 -9.17 -2.27
C LEU A 83 17.34 -8.78 -3.18
N GLU A 84 17.13 -7.81 -4.08
CA GLU A 84 18.17 -7.29 -4.96
C GLU A 84 19.37 -6.74 -4.16
N ARG A 85 19.09 -5.89 -3.16
CA ARG A 85 20.13 -5.19 -2.38
C ARG A 85 20.88 -6.09 -1.40
N SER A 86 20.17 -6.99 -0.72
CA SER A 86 20.74 -7.79 0.38
C SER A 86 21.19 -9.18 -0.05
N HIS A 87 20.62 -9.71 -1.14
CA HIS A 87 20.82 -11.09 -1.58
C HIS A 87 21.27 -11.21 -3.04
N GLY A 88 21.44 -10.09 -3.76
CA GLY A 88 22.00 -10.08 -5.13
C GLY A 88 21.08 -10.67 -6.20
N TRP A 89 19.77 -10.68 -5.96
CA TRP A 89 18.79 -11.16 -6.94
C TRP A 89 18.68 -10.21 -8.14
N ASP A 90 18.28 -10.75 -9.29
CA ASP A 90 17.78 -9.93 -10.38
C ASP A 90 16.52 -9.16 -9.92
N GLY A 91 16.48 -7.86 -10.17
CA GLY A 91 15.43 -6.99 -9.64
C GLY A 91 14.05 -7.30 -10.22
N GLU A 92 13.96 -7.71 -11.49
CA GLU A 92 12.69 -8.07 -12.11
C GLU A 92 12.19 -9.42 -11.59
N GLU A 93 13.08 -10.43 -11.54
CA GLU A 93 12.79 -11.74 -10.95
C GLU A 93 12.30 -11.61 -9.51
N ALA A 94 13.03 -10.86 -8.68
CA ALA A 94 12.71 -10.66 -7.27
C ALA A 94 11.33 -10.04 -7.07
N VAL A 95 10.98 -9.01 -7.85
CA VAL A 95 9.66 -8.37 -7.76
C VAL A 95 8.55 -9.29 -8.22
N GLN A 96 8.73 -10.03 -9.32
CA GLN A 96 7.70 -10.94 -9.82
C GLN A 96 7.47 -12.13 -8.89
N LEU A 97 8.55 -12.73 -8.37
CA LEU A 97 8.41 -13.83 -7.41
C LEU A 97 7.74 -13.36 -6.13
N THR A 98 8.17 -12.21 -5.58
CA THR A 98 7.54 -11.61 -4.41
C THR A 98 6.06 -11.32 -4.64
N ARG A 99 5.70 -10.79 -5.82
CA ARG A 99 4.29 -10.57 -6.20
C ARG A 99 3.51 -11.88 -6.19
N SER A 100 4.04 -12.95 -6.79
CA SER A 100 3.39 -14.27 -6.82
C SER A 100 3.18 -14.82 -5.40
N VAL A 101 4.18 -14.73 -4.52
CA VAL A 101 4.07 -15.12 -3.11
C VAL A 101 2.97 -14.34 -2.40
N LEU A 102 2.94 -13.00 -2.56
CA LEU A 102 1.93 -12.15 -1.97
C LEU A 102 0.53 -12.41 -2.53
N GLU A 103 0.42 -12.76 -3.81
CA GLU A 103 -0.85 -13.12 -4.43
C GLU A 103 -1.38 -14.46 -3.91
N ALA A 104 -0.50 -15.43 -3.71
CA ALA A 104 -0.85 -16.75 -3.19
C ALA A 104 -1.36 -16.71 -1.74
N VAL A 105 -0.91 -15.76 -0.93
CA VAL A 105 -1.48 -15.51 0.41
C VAL A 105 -2.81 -14.72 0.38
N GLY A 106 -3.32 -14.42 -0.82
CA GLY A 106 -4.66 -13.84 -1.02
C GLY A 106 -4.69 -12.35 -1.35
N LEU A 107 -3.54 -11.68 -1.49
CA LEU A 107 -3.53 -10.26 -1.87
C LEU A 107 -3.78 -10.10 -3.38
N LYS A 108 -4.81 -9.34 -3.74
CA LYS A 108 -5.09 -9.04 -5.15
C LYS A 108 -4.21 -7.90 -5.65
N PHE A 109 -3.69 -8.01 -6.85
CA PHE A 109 -2.87 -6.97 -7.51
C PHE A 109 -3.61 -6.18 -8.57
N GLY A 110 -3.04 -5.04 -8.97
CA GLY A 110 -3.52 -4.26 -10.11
C GLY A 110 -3.47 -5.04 -11.42
N ALA A 111 -4.05 -4.46 -12.47
CA ALA A 111 -4.12 -5.11 -13.76
C ALA A 111 -2.71 -5.29 -14.35
N PRO A 112 -2.31 -6.51 -14.80
CA PRO A 112 -0.94 -6.79 -15.26
C PRO A 112 -0.52 -5.98 -16.50
N ASP A 113 -1.48 -5.60 -17.34
CA ASP A 113 -1.32 -4.77 -18.54
C ASP A 113 -1.00 -3.30 -18.22
N LYS A 114 -1.12 -2.87 -16.96
CA LYS A 114 -0.87 -1.50 -16.52
C LYS A 114 0.37 -1.44 -15.63
N PRO A 115 1.55 -1.06 -16.18
CA PRO A 115 2.82 -1.10 -15.43
C PRO A 115 2.80 -0.32 -14.12
N THR A 116 2.04 0.79 -14.06
CA THR A 116 1.93 1.65 -12.87
C THR A 116 1.25 1.00 -11.67
N VAL A 117 0.50 -0.09 -11.88
CA VAL A 117 -0.27 -0.78 -10.83
C VAL A 117 -0.06 -2.30 -10.81
N ALA A 118 0.57 -2.90 -11.82
CA ALA A 118 0.76 -4.34 -11.94
C ALA A 118 1.40 -4.96 -10.67
N ASN A 119 2.43 -4.30 -10.12
CA ASN A 119 3.14 -4.75 -8.93
C ASN A 119 2.65 -4.09 -7.63
N ARG A 120 1.44 -3.50 -7.66
CA ARG A 120 0.80 -2.90 -6.49
C ARG A 120 -0.46 -3.67 -6.12
N THR A 121 -0.63 -3.94 -4.82
CA THR A 121 -1.88 -4.54 -4.31
C THR A 121 -3.07 -3.63 -4.61
N LYS A 122 -4.29 -4.17 -4.73
CA LYS A 122 -5.53 -3.38 -4.91
C LYS A 122 -5.91 -2.60 -3.65
N VAL A 123 -5.47 -3.09 -2.48
CA VAL A 123 -5.77 -2.52 -1.16
C VAL A 123 -4.49 -2.04 -0.48
N LEU A 124 -4.60 -1.02 0.37
CA LEU A 124 -3.51 -0.59 1.25
C LEU A 124 -3.32 -1.62 2.36
N VAL A 125 -2.10 -2.09 2.53
CA VAL A 125 -1.72 -3.01 3.61
C VAL A 125 -0.89 -2.23 4.64
N PHE A 126 -1.29 -2.34 5.90
CA PHE A 126 -0.53 -1.82 7.03
C PHE A 126 0.18 -2.98 7.72
N ALA A 127 1.51 -2.95 7.73
CA ALA A 127 2.34 -3.98 8.36
C ALA A 127 3.54 -3.32 9.05
N HIS A 128 4.32 -4.10 9.77
CA HIS A 128 5.49 -3.64 10.51
C HIS A 128 6.57 -3.06 9.58
N SER A 129 7.45 -2.18 10.08
CA SER A 129 8.45 -1.49 9.25
C SER A 129 9.47 -2.38 8.57
N ASP A 130 9.73 -3.57 9.13
CA ASP A 130 10.68 -4.58 8.62
C ASP A 130 9.99 -5.66 7.76
N THR A 131 8.72 -5.49 7.42
CA THR A 131 7.94 -6.57 6.77
C THR A 131 8.54 -6.92 5.41
N ASP A 132 9.10 -5.95 4.69
CA ASP A 132 9.82 -6.15 3.44
C ASP A 132 11.10 -6.97 3.63
N GLU A 133 11.87 -6.69 4.68
CA GLU A 133 13.05 -7.49 5.08
C GLU A 133 12.66 -8.93 5.42
N ARG A 134 11.60 -9.12 6.18
CA ARG A 134 11.13 -10.45 6.59
C ARG A 134 10.60 -11.27 5.41
N ILE A 135 9.90 -10.63 4.47
CA ILE A 135 9.45 -11.28 3.23
C ILE A 135 10.66 -11.67 2.38
N ALA A 136 11.62 -10.76 2.21
CA ALA A 136 12.84 -11.02 1.44
C ALA A 136 13.64 -12.19 2.03
N ALA A 137 13.87 -12.18 3.35
CA ALA A 137 14.57 -13.26 4.04
C ALA A 137 13.87 -14.61 3.86
N HIS A 138 12.53 -14.66 4.01
CA HIS A 138 11.78 -15.89 3.79
C HIS A 138 11.88 -16.41 2.35
N ILE A 139 11.86 -15.51 1.37
CA ILE A 139 12.01 -15.88 -0.04
C ILE A 139 13.42 -16.42 -0.31
N GLU A 140 14.45 -15.77 0.22
CA GLU A 140 15.83 -16.22 0.09
C GLU A 140 16.05 -17.59 0.73
N GLU A 141 15.59 -17.80 1.96
CA GLU A 141 15.70 -19.08 2.68
C GLU A 141 15.07 -20.25 1.92
N ASN A 142 14.07 -19.96 1.06
CA ASN A 142 13.31 -20.95 0.31
C ASN A 142 13.46 -20.77 -1.21
N ALA A 143 14.56 -20.16 -1.66
CA ALA A 143 14.69 -19.66 -3.03
C ALA A 143 14.50 -20.74 -4.10
N GLU A 144 15.08 -21.93 -3.92
CA GLU A 144 14.97 -23.03 -4.88
C GLU A 144 13.51 -23.47 -5.06
N ALA A 145 12.84 -23.80 -3.96
CA ALA A 145 11.45 -24.25 -3.96
C ALA A 145 10.51 -23.15 -4.48
N LEU A 146 10.72 -21.89 -4.07
CA LEU A 146 9.88 -20.78 -4.49
C LEU A 146 10.09 -20.38 -5.94
N ARG A 147 11.30 -20.51 -6.51
CA ARG A 147 11.52 -20.28 -7.95
C ARG A 147 10.79 -21.31 -8.81
N GLU A 148 10.85 -22.59 -8.43
CA GLU A 148 10.12 -23.64 -9.14
C GLU A 148 8.61 -23.42 -9.02
N TRP A 149 8.12 -23.25 -7.80
CA TRP A 149 6.71 -22.97 -7.53
C TRP A 149 6.23 -21.70 -8.22
N GLY A 150 7.03 -20.63 -8.19
CA GLY A 150 6.69 -19.33 -8.74
C GLY A 150 6.50 -19.36 -10.25
N LYS A 151 7.32 -20.13 -10.97
CA LYS A 151 7.14 -20.38 -12.42
C LYS A 151 5.81 -21.11 -12.67
N ALA A 152 5.58 -22.22 -11.99
CA ALA A 152 4.34 -22.99 -12.13
C ALA A 152 3.08 -22.15 -11.78
N TYR A 153 3.18 -21.32 -10.75
CA TYR A 153 2.12 -20.42 -10.32
C TYR A 153 1.84 -19.33 -11.38
N ALA A 154 2.87 -18.69 -11.91
CA ALA A 154 2.73 -17.67 -12.96
C ALA A 154 2.08 -18.24 -14.22
N ASP A 155 2.49 -19.44 -14.65
CA ASP A 155 1.91 -20.15 -15.78
C ASP A 155 0.44 -20.49 -15.55
N ALA A 156 0.09 -20.97 -14.37
CA ALA A 156 -1.30 -21.25 -13.99
C ALA A 156 -2.16 -19.99 -13.99
N GLN A 157 -1.64 -18.85 -13.50
CA GLN A 157 -2.34 -17.57 -13.53
C GLN A 157 -2.52 -17.05 -14.96
N ALA A 158 -1.50 -17.16 -15.81
CA ALA A 158 -1.60 -16.78 -17.22
C ALA A 158 -2.63 -17.63 -17.98
N ALA A 159 -2.67 -18.94 -17.73
CA ALA A 159 -3.67 -19.84 -18.29
C ALA A 159 -5.09 -19.50 -17.81
N ALA A 160 -5.26 -19.22 -16.51
CA ALA A 160 -6.54 -18.80 -15.94
C ALA A 160 -7.02 -17.45 -16.50
N ALA A 161 -6.11 -16.49 -16.72
CA ALA A 161 -6.41 -15.21 -17.33
C ALA A 161 -6.87 -15.37 -18.79
N LYS A 162 -6.18 -16.19 -19.60
CA LYS A 162 -6.58 -16.53 -20.97
C LYS A 162 -7.97 -17.19 -21.02
N LYS A 163 -8.25 -18.15 -20.13
CA LYS A 163 -9.59 -18.78 -20.05
C LYS A 163 -10.68 -17.75 -19.72
N LYS A 164 -10.41 -16.81 -18.81
CA LYS A 164 -11.36 -15.73 -18.48
C LYS A 164 -11.59 -14.77 -19.65
N SER A 165 -10.56 -14.41 -20.42
CA SER A 165 -10.74 -13.52 -21.58
C SER A 165 -11.53 -14.18 -22.69
N VAL A 166 -11.27 -15.46 -23.00
CA VAL A 166 -12.03 -16.24 -23.99
C VAL A 166 -13.50 -16.34 -23.59
N ARG A 167 -13.78 -16.65 -22.31
CA ARG A 167 -15.16 -16.69 -21.80
C ARG A 167 -15.86 -15.33 -21.85
N GLY A 168 -15.13 -14.25 -21.54
CA GLY A 168 -15.66 -12.88 -21.64
C GLY A 168 -16.00 -12.48 -23.07
N LYS A 169 -15.15 -12.86 -24.04
CA LYS A 169 -15.38 -12.60 -25.47
C LYS A 169 -16.60 -13.37 -25.99
N LYS A 170 -16.74 -14.65 -25.64
CA LYS A 170 -17.91 -15.46 -26.00
C LYS A 170 -19.22 -14.91 -25.42
N ALA A 171 -19.20 -14.46 -24.16
CA ALA A 171 -20.39 -13.88 -23.52
C ALA A 171 -20.79 -12.52 -24.13
N ALA A 172 -19.82 -11.74 -24.62
CA ALA A 172 -20.11 -10.49 -25.34
C ALA A 172 -20.71 -10.77 -26.72
N GLU A 173 -20.20 -11.76 -27.45
CA GLU A 173 -20.69 -12.16 -28.77
C GLU A 173 -22.10 -12.77 -28.71
N GLU A 174 -22.44 -13.54 -27.66
CA GLU A 174 -23.79 -14.04 -27.42
C GLU A 174 -24.78 -12.94 -27.00
N ALA A 175 -24.32 -11.85 -26.38
CA ALA A 175 -25.17 -10.71 -25.99
C ALA A 175 -25.43 -9.72 -27.15
N GLU A 176 -24.60 -9.75 -28.20
CA GLU A 176 -24.68 -8.87 -29.37
C GLU A 176 -25.34 -9.55 -30.58
N ALA A 177 -25.71 -10.83 -30.45
CA ALA A 177 -26.47 -11.55 -31.48
C ALA A 177 -27.89 -10.95 -31.60
N PRO A 178 -28.32 -10.50 -32.81
CA PRO A 178 -29.63 -9.91 -32.99
C PRO A 178 -30.72 -10.96 -32.74
N VAL A 179 -31.68 -10.60 -31.91
CA VAL A 179 -32.94 -11.35 -31.75
C VAL A 179 -33.66 -11.29 -33.10
N SER A 180 -33.55 -12.37 -33.89
CA SER A 180 -34.39 -12.60 -35.07
C SER A 180 -35.75 -13.15 -34.65
#